data_AF-A0A2J6HFK6-F1
#
_entry.id   AF-A0A2J6HFK6-F1
#
_cell.length_a   1.000
_cell.length_b   1.000
_cell.length_c   1.000
_cell.angle_alpha   90.00
_cell.angle_beta   90.00
_cell.angle_gamma   90.00
#
_symmetry.space_group_name_H-M   'P 1'
#
loop_
_entity.id
_entity.type
_entity.pdbx_description
1 polymer ?
#
loop_
_entity_poly.entity_id
_entity_poly.type
_entity_poly.pdbx_seq_one_letter_code
_entity_poly.pdbx_strand_id
1 'polypeptide(L)'
;MVNSYPGSGVIPMIDYSFQVLDSVWENTKWQLVYDLDNLTIQYRILSDATIRTLDFSTFDFNCDSGTKLLELGDDPAVGANWKDYSTALNITLINTVCSVSSFVNSILGAEADDIAVYPESASCLISIIPVEPDREGIHVYPNPTSGYIFIECDDLQSVEILNQMGQLVYTGNASAINIESLPAGIYFVRLRKNKSNFVHKVIKE
;
A
#
# COMPACT_ATOMS: atom_id res chain seq x y z
N MET A 1 1.48 -34.78 12.87
CA MET A 1 0.35 -34.86 11.92
C MET A 1 -0.70 -33.88 12.42
N VAL A 2 -1.10 -32.89 11.63
CA VAL A 2 -2.13 -31.92 12.05
C VAL A 2 -3.47 -32.64 12.01
N ASN A 3 -4.18 -32.69 13.14
CA ASN A 3 -5.51 -33.29 13.19
C ASN A 3 -6.50 -32.41 12.42
N SER A 4 -7.68 -32.91 12.09
CA SER A 4 -8.75 -32.04 11.56
C SER A 4 -9.21 -31.06 12.62
N TYR A 5 -9.56 -29.84 12.22
CA TYR A 5 -10.17 -28.85 13.11
C TYR A 5 -11.47 -29.43 13.73
N PRO A 6 -11.58 -29.51 15.08
CA PRO A 6 -12.71 -30.16 15.74
C PRO A 6 -14.01 -29.32 15.72
N GLY A 7 -13.98 -28.12 15.14
CA GLY A 7 -15.12 -27.21 15.06
C GLY A 7 -15.13 -26.13 16.14
N SER A 8 -15.78 -25.00 15.85
CA SER A 8 -15.80 -23.80 16.69
C SER A 8 -16.55 -23.95 18.01
N GLY A 9 -17.45 -24.94 18.11
CA GLY A 9 -18.12 -25.29 19.37
C GLY A 9 -17.23 -26.01 20.39
N VAL A 10 -16.01 -26.41 20.01
CA VAL A 10 -15.05 -27.11 20.88
C VAL A 10 -13.87 -26.21 21.25
N ILE A 11 -13.28 -25.56 20.25
CA ILE A 11 -12.16 -24.64 20.42
C ILE A 11 -12.24 -23.54 19.35
N PRO A 12 -12.06 -22.26 19.71
CA PRO A 12 -11.96 -21.18 18.72
C PRO A 12 -10.88 -21.49 17.69
N MET A 13 -11.13 -21.11 16.42
CA MET A 13 -10.21 -21.40 15.31
C MET A 13 -8.80 -20.82 15.57
N ILE A 14 -8.74 -19.64 16.17
CA ILE A 14 -7.49 -18.97 16.53
C ILE A 14 -6.71 -19.77 17.57
N ASP A 15 -7.37 -20.19 18.65
CA ASP A 15 -6.73 -20.99 19.70
C ASP A 15 -6.23 -22.33 19.16
N TYR A 16 -7.03 -22.98 18.32
CA TYR A 16 -6.62 -24.21 17.64
C TYR A 16 -5.40 -23.99 16.74
N SER A 17 -5.36 -22.88 16.01
CA SER A 17 -4.23 -22.54 15.15
C SER A 17 -2.96 -22.38 15.97
N PHE A 18 -3.00 -21.69 17.12
CA PHE A 18 -1.84 -21.60 18.01
C PHE A 18 -1.43 -22.94 18.63
N GLN A 19 -2.37 -23.84 18.95
CA GLN A 19 -2.02 -25.20 19.39
C GLN A 19 -1.27 -25.99 18.33
N VAL A 20 -1.66 -25.85 17.05
CA VAL A 20 -0.93 -26.45 15.94
C VAL A 20 0.46 -25.83 15.82
N LEU A 21 0.56 -24.50 15.93
CA LEU A 21 1.84 -23.80 15.87
C LEU A 21 2.75 -24.15 17.05
N ASP A 22 2.21 -24.39 18.25
CA ASP A 22 2.96 -24.88 19.41
C ASP A 22 3.64 -26.22 19.13
N SER A 23 2.99 -27.11 18.37
CA SER A 23 3.55 -28.42 18.03
C SER A 23 4.78 -28.37 17.12
N VAL A 24 5.05 -27.20 16.52
CA VAL A 24 6.19 -26.96 15.61
C VAL A 24 7.08 -25.81 16.07
N TRP A 25 6.92 -25.34 17.32
CA TRP A 25 7.71 -24.24 17.86
C TRP A 25 9.11 -24.72 18.29
N GLU A 26 10.06 -24.72 17.36
CA GLU A 26 11.47 -24.99 17.68
C GLU A 26 12.29 -23.70 17.83
N ASN A 27 12.62 -23.06 16.71
CA ASN A 27 13.57 -21.93 16.68
C ASN A 27 12.92 -20.57 16.34
N THR A 28 11.64 -20.59 16.01
CA THR A 28 10.87 -19.41 15.61
C THR A 28 10.79 -18.38 16.74
N LYS A 29 10.89 -17.09 16.41
CA LYS A 29 10.87 -15.99 17.41
C LYS A 29 9.49 -15.37 17.60
N TRP A 30 8.55 -15.66 16.72
CA TRP A 30 7.21 -15.09 16.70
C TRP A 30 6.27 -16.00 15.91
N GLN A 31 5.02 -16.08 16.31
CA GLN A 31 3.98 -16.84 15.62
C GLN A 31 2.82 -15.92 15.29
N LEU A 32 2.17 -16.16 14.16
CA LEU A 32 0.97 -15.44 13.76
C LEU A 32 -0.10 -16.36 13.23
N VAL A 33 -1.33 -15.89 13.40
CA VAL A 33 -2.54 -16.45 12.81
C VAL A 33 -3.27 -15.28 12.14
N TYR A 34 -3.66 -15.48 10.89
CA TYR A 34 -4.42 -14.50 10.12
C TYR A 34 -5.90 -14.89 10.17
N ASP A 35 -6.73 -13.98 10.65
CA ASP A 35 -8.18 -14.08 10.57
C ASP A 35 -8.67 -13.17 9.44
N LEU A 36 -8.87 -13.76 8.26
CA LEU A 36 -9.29 -13.03 7.07
C LEU A 36 -10.76 -12.60 7.13
N ASP A 37 -11.59 -13.31 7.89
CA ASP A 37 -13.02 -13.00 8.02
C ASP A 37 -13.22 -11.74 8.87
N ASN A 38 -12.42 -11.60 9.93
CA ASN A 38 -12.47 -10.46 10.85
C ASN A 38 -11.43 -9.38 10.56
N LEU A 39 -10.58 -9.57 9.54
CA LEU A 39 -9.47 -8.66 9.20
C LEU A 39 -8.54 -8.39 10.39
N THR A 40 -8.19 -9.44 11.13
CA THR A 40 -7.29 -9.35 12.28
C THR A 40 -6.08 -10.26 12.14
N ILE A 41 -4.98 -9.87 12.79
CA ILE A 41 -3.79 -10.69 12.91
C ILE A 41 -3.53 -10.92 14.39
N GLN A 42 -3.59 -12.18 14.83
CA GLN A 42 -3.15 -12.56 16.16
C GLN A 42 -1.69 -12.96 16.10
N TYR A 43 -0.90 -12.50 17.06
CA TYR A 43 0.51 -12.83 17.12
C TYR A 43 1.03 -12.91 18.55
N ARG A 44 2.13 -13.64 18.74
CA ARG A 44 2.89 -13.67 20.00
C ARG A 44 4.38 -13.85 19.71
N ILE A 45 5.22 -13.45 20.64
CA ILE A 45 6.68 -13.50 20.52
C ILE A 45 7.26 -14.52 21.50
N LEU A 46 8.46 -15.04 21.22
CA LEU A 46 9.07 -16.09 22.03
C LEU A 46 9.33 -15.65 23.48
N SER A 47 9.70 -14.39 23.68
CA SER A 47 9.99 -13.83 25.01
C SER A 47 8.72 -13.55 25.84
N ASP A 48 7.54 -13.51 25.19
CA ASP A 48 6.26 -13.25 25.82
C ASP A 48 5.13 -13.92 25.02
N ALA A 49 4.61 -15.01 25.58
CA ALA A 49 3.58 -15.84 24.95
C ALA A 49 2.18 -15.20 24.93
N THR A 50 2.00 -13.99 25.45
CA THR A 50 0.75 -13.24 25.37
C THR A 50 0.35 -13.03 23.91
N ILE A 51 -0.86 -13.50 23.55
CA ILE A 51 -1.42 -13.31 22.21
C ILE A 51 -1.97 -11.89 22.11
N ARG A 52 -1.44 -11.13 21.16
CA ARG A 52 -1.84 -9.77 20.81
C ARG A 52 -2.65 -9.80 19.52
N THR A 53 -3.54 -8.83 19.34
CA THR A 53 -4.41 -8.74 18.17
C THR A 53 -4.23 -7.40 17.46
N LEU A 54 -3.75 -7.43 16.23
CA LEU A 54 -3.81 -6.29 15.32
C LEU A 54 -5.17 -6.31 14.62
N ASP A 55 -6.00 -5.31 14.90
CA ASP A 55 -7.30 -5.14 14.27
C ASP A 55 -7.22 -4.09 13.17
N PHE A 56 -7.25 -4.53 11.91
CA PHE A 56 -7.10 -3.64 10.76
C PHE A 56 -8.29 -2.71 10.60
N SER A 57 -9.45 -3.01 11.17
CA SER A 57 -10.61 -2.12 11.10
C SER A 57 -10.38 -0.80 11.85
N THR A 58 -9.39 -0.77 12.75
CA THR A 58 -9.04 0.41 13.55
C THR A 58 -8.01 1.32 12.87
N PHE A 59 -7.44 0.89 11.73
CA PHE A 59 -6.32 1.58 11.11
C PHE A 59 -6.82 2.65 10.14
N ASP A 60 -6.18 3.82 10.18
CA ASP A 60 -6.38 4.87 9.18
C ASP A 60 -5.45 4.65 7.98
N PHE A 61 -6.00 4.08 6.91
CA PHE A 61 -5.27 3.83 5.67
C PHE A 61 -5.28 5.00 4.68
N ASN A 62 -5.70 6.21 5.09
CA ASN A 62 -5.57 7.40 4.25
C ASN A 62 -4.11 7.72 3.98
N CYS A 63 -3.78 8.15 2.76
CA CYS A 63 -2.39 8.47 2.40
C CYS A 63 -1.79 9.62 3.22
N ASP A 64 -2.63 10.47 3.82
CA ASP A 64 -2.20 11.64 4.60
C ASP A 64 -2.06 11.33 6.10
N SER A 65 -2.42 10.13 6.57
CA SER A 65 -2.43 9.76 8.00
C SER A 65 -1.04 9.48 8.58
N GLY A 66 -0.03 9.37 7.69
CA GLY A 66 1.36 9.09 8.05
C GLY A 66 1.59 7.63 8.51
N THR A 67 2.84 7.19 8.46
CA THR A 67 3.21 5.83 8.87
C THR A 67 3.39 5.73 10.38
N LYS A 68 2.87 4.67 10.99
CA LYS A 68 3.06 4.36 12.42
C LYS A 68 4.01 3.17 12.60
N LEU A 69 4.69 3.14 13.75
CA LEU A 69 5.56 2.06 14.22
C LEU A 69 5.01 1.50 15.53
N LEU A 70 5.09 0.18 15.68
CA LEU A 70 4.75 -0.53 16.91
C LEU A 70 5.87 -1.53 17.22
N GLU A 71 6.32 -1.57 18.47
CA GLU A 71 7.20 -2.63 18.95
C GLU A 71 6.41 -3.92 19.11
N LEU A 72 6.93 -5.06 18.63
CA LEU A 72 6.19 -6.33 18.68
C LEU A 72 5.79 -6.75 20.11
N GLY A 73 6.54 -6.33 21.13
CA GLY A 73 6.22 -6.60 22.53
C GLY A 73 5.09 -5.73 23.10
N ASP A 74 4.72 -4.64 22.44
CA ASP A 74 3.71 -3.72 22.94
C ASP A 74 2.29 -4.16 22.56
N ASP A 75 1.30 -3.74 23.33
CA ASP A 75 -0.11 -4.04 23.04
C ASP A 75 -0.64 -3.10 21.94
N PRO A 76 -1.06 -3.63 20.77
CA PRO A 76 -1.60 -2.81 19.69
C PRO A 76 -2.93 -2.10 20.04
N ALA A 77 -3.68 -2.57 21.04
CA ALA A 77 -4.91 -1.91 21.47
C ALA A 77 -4.67 -0.59 22.22
N VAL A 78 -3.43 -0.34 22.66
CA VAL A 78 -3.05 0.86 23.40
C VAL A 78 -2.46 1.88 22.43
N GLY A 79 -3.23 2.93 22.13
CA GLY A 79 -2.85 3.98 21.17
C GLY A 79 -1.48 4.63 21.44
N ALA A 80 -1.07 4.77 22.70
CA ALA A 80 0.22 5.35 23.07
C ALA A 80 1.44 4.51 22.67
N ASN A 81 1.26 3.22 22.37
CA ASN A 81 2.33 2.34 21.92
C ASN A 81 2.69 2.58 20.44
N TRP A 82 1.80 3.22 19.69
CA TRP A 82 2.00 3.56 18.29
C TRP A 82 2.79 4.86 18.16
N LYS A 83 4.01 4.76 17.65
CA LYS A 83 4.91 5.90 17.44
C LYS A 83 4.81 6.37 15.99
N ASP A 84 4.96 7.67 15.77
CA ASP A 84 5.13 8.19 14.42
C ASP A 84 6.44 7.67 13.82
N TYR A 85 6.36 7.17 12.59
CA TYR A 85 7.56 6.79 11.84
C TYR A 85 8.43 8.02 11.58
N SER A 86 9.73 7.83 11.71
CA SER A 86 10.72 8.71 11.10
C SER A 86 11.94 7.90 10.69
N THR A 87 12.61 8.31 9.62
CA THR A 87 13.87 7.69 9.19
C THR A 87 14.91 7.68 10.31
N ALA A 88 14.98 8.73 11.14
CA ALA A 88 15.89 8.77 12.30
C ALA A 88 15.61 7.66 13.34
N LEU A 89 14.34 7.36 13.61
CA LEU A 89 13.96 6.24 14.48
C LEU A 89 14.36 4.89 13.85
N ASN A 90 14.13 4.73 12.54
CA ASN A 90 14.45 3.51 11.83
C ASN A 90 15.97 3.25 11.76
N ILE A 91 16.77 4.30 11.49
CA ILE A 91 18.25 4.25 11.55
C ILE A 91 18.71 3.79 12.93
N THR A 92 18.14 4.35 14.00
CA THR A 92 18.52 4.00 15.37
C THR A 92 18.26 2.53 15.68
N LEU A 93 17.11 2.01 15.24
CA LEU A 93 16.76 0.59 15.38
C LEU A 93 17.73 -0.31 14.60
N ILE A 94 17.97 -0.02 13.32
CA ILE A 94 18.86 -0.79 12.45
C ILE A 94 20.29 -0.82 13.03
N ASN A 95 20.82 0.33 13.44
CA ASN A 95 22.15 0.42 14.04
C ASN A 95 22.24 -0.35 15.35
N THR A 96 21.17 -0.34 16.16
CA THR A 96 21.11 -1.15 17.38
C THR A 96 21.21 -2.64 17.05
N VAL A 97 20.45 -3.12 16.06
CA VAL A 97 20.48 -4.53 15.62
C VAL A 97 21.84 -4.91 15.01
N CYS A 98 22.44 -4.04 14.20
CA CYS A 98 23.78 -4.26 13.66
C CYS A 98 24.85 -4.31 14.76
N SER A 99 24.71 -3.50 15.82
CA SER A 99 25.68 -3.47 16.91
C SER A 99 25.72 -4.76 17.75
N VAL A 100 24.59 -5.49 17.83
CA VAL A 100 24.49 -6.71 18.64
C VAL A 100 24.91 -7.98 17.91
N SER A 101 25.08 -7.93 16.58
CA SER A 101 25.44 -9.11 15.78
C SER A 101 26.40 -8.74 14.65
N SER A 102 27.63 -9.22 14.74
CA SER A 102 28.64 -9.06 13.69
C SER A 102 28.21 -9.68 12.36
N PHE A 103 27.48 -10.79 12.41
CA PHE A 103 26.88 -11.41 11.22
C PHE A 103 25.85 -10.47 10.57
N VAL A 104 24.92 -9.93 11.35
CA VAL A 104 23.90 -9.00 10.81
C VAL A 104 24.55 -7.73 10.28
N ASN A 105 25.53 -7.18 10.99
CA ASN A 105 26.29 -6.01 10.53
C ASN A 105 27.03 -6.28 9.21
N SER A 106 27.55 -7.50 9.02
CA SER A 106 28.22 -7.87 7.76
C SER A 106 27.28 -7.92 6.55
N ILE A 107 25.97 -8.08 6.79
CA ILE A 107 24.95 -8.15 5.74
C ILE A 107 24.31 -6.76 5.52
N LEU A 108 23.86 -6.11 6.59
CA LEU A 108 23.04 -4.89 6.50
C LEU A 108 23.85 -3.60 6.69
N GLY A 109 25.03 -3.67 7.30
CA GLY A 109 25.73 -2.48 7.81
C GLY A 109 26.13 -1.47 6.72
N ALA A 110 26.48 -1.94 5.52
CA ALA A 110 26.83 -1.08 4.39
C ALA A 110 25.60 -0.41 3.73
N GLU A 111 24.41 -0.98 3.93
CA GLU A 111 23.13 -0.56 3.32
C GLU A 111 22.16 -0.02 4.39
N ALA A 112 22.63 0.20 5.62
CA ALA A 112 21.78 0.52 6.76
C ALA A 112 20.97 1.80 6.53
N ASP A 113 21.58 2.82 5.93
CA ASP A 113 20.91 4.08 5.59
C ASP A 113 19.85 3.87 4.49
N ASP A 114 20.14 3.07 3.46
CA ASP A 114 19.21 2.77 2.37
C ASP A 114 17.99 1.96 2.87
N ILE A 115 18.24 0.96 3.72
CA ILE A 115 17.19 0.17 4.38
C ILE A 115 16.34 1.07 5.29
N ALA A 116 16.97 2.01 5.99
CA ALA A 116 16.26 2.91 6.89
C ALA A 116 15.32 3.86 6.15
N VAL A 117 15.68 4.31 4.95
CA VAL A 117 14.88 5.21 4.11
C VAL A 117 13.80 4.46 3.31
N TYR A 118 13.91 3.14 3.14
CA TYR A 118 13.00 2.34 2.31
C TYR A 118 11.49 2.61 2.52
N PRO A 119 10.96 2.76 3.76
CA PRO A 119 9.54 3.08 3.95
C PRO A 119 9.09 4.39 3.29
N GLU A 120 9.99 5.36 3.11
CA GLU A 120 9.71 6.62 2.40
C GLU A 120 9.68 6.46 0.87
N SER A 121 10.23 5.35 0.34
CA SER A 121 10.16 5.04 -1.09
C SER A 121 8.74 4.61 -1.53
N ALA A 122 7.90 4.20 -0.58
CA ALA A 122 6.53 3.82 -0.85
C ALA A 122 5.68 5.07 -1.13
N SER A 123 5.32 5.28 -2.39
CA SER A 123 4.34 6.31 -2.74
C SER A 123 2.92 5.80 -2.47
N CYS A 124 2.23 6.41 -1.50
CA CYS A 124 0.79 6.22 -1.37
C CYS A 124 0.10 6.99 -2.50
N LEU A 125 -0.12 6.31 -3.63
CA LEU A 125 -0.85 6.88 -4.75
C LEU A 125 -2.33 6.84 -4.41
N ILE A 126 -2.90 7.99 -4.07
CA ILE A 126 -4.36 8.14 -4.06
C ILE A 126 -4.83 7.80 -5.46
N SER A 127 -5.76 6.84 -5.56
CA SER A 127 -6.52 6.55 -6.77
C SER A 127 -6.96 7.88 -7.40
N ILE A 128 -6.52 8.13 -8.64
CA ILE A 128 -6.95 9.20 -9.55
C ILE A 128 -7.81 10.25 -8.83
N ILE A 129 -7.20 11.33 -8.33
CA ILE A 129 -7.97 12.51 -7.92
C ILE A 129 -8.86 12.81 -9.13
N PRO A 130 -10.20 12.77 -9.01
CA PRO A 130 -11.04 13.37 -10.04
C PRO A 130 -10.58 14.82 -10.06
N VAL A 131 -9.85 15.20 -11.10
CA VAL A 131 -9.47 16.59 -11.30
C VAL A 131 -10.79 17.34 -11.29
N GLU A 132 -11.09 18.05 -10.21
CA GLU A 132 -12.11 19.08 -10.26
C GLU A 132 -11.59 20.03 -11.35
N PRO A 133 -12.28 20.14 -12.50
CA PRO A 133 -11.72 20.71 -13.73
C PRO A 133 -11.20 22.15 -13.57
N ASP A 134 -11.55 22.82 -12.47
CA ASP A 134 -11.33 24.25 -12.28
C ASP A 134 -10.08 24.63 -11.46
N ARG A 135 -9.46 23.70 -10.71
CA ARG A 135 -8.37 24.09 -9.79
C ARG A 135 -6.97 24.14 -10.42
N GLU A 136 -6.76 23.49 -11.55
CA GLU A 136 -5.42 23.35 -12.17
C GLU A 136 -5.36 23.79 -13.64
N GLY A 137 -6.47 24.35 -14.17
CA GLY A 137 -6.57 24.79 -15.56
C GLY A 137 -6.43 23.64 -16.57
N ILE A 138 -7.02 22.48 -16.26
CA ILE A 138 -7.00 21.30 -17.11
C ILE A 138 -8.45 20.91 -17.45
N HIS A 139 -8.83 21.08 -18.71
CA HIS A 139 -10.15 20.72 -19.21
C HIS A 139 -10.02 19.68 -20.33
N VAL A 140 -10.75 18.58 -20.20
CA VAL A 140 -10.82 17.51 -21.20
C VAL A 140 -12.26 17.41 -21.70
N TYR A 141 -12.49 17.64 -22.99
CA TYR A 141 -13.83 17.70 -23.58
C TYR A 141 -13.85 17.28 -25.05
N PRO A 142 -15.01 16.92 -25.62
CA PRO A 142 -16.25 16.63 -24.92
C PRO A 142 -16.14 15.30 -24.13
N ASN A 143 -16.97 15.18 -23.11
CA ASN A 143 -17.15 13.93 -22.37
C ASN A 143 -18.64 13.78 -22.03
N PRO A 144 -19.37 12.82 -22.59
CA PRO A 144 -18.92 11.78 -23.53
C PRO A 144 -18.40 12.30 -24.89
N THR A 145 -17.68 11.47 -25.65
CA THR A 145 -17.15 11.77 -27.00
C THR A 145 -17.51 10.68 -28.01
N SER A 146 -17.72 11.08 -29.27
CA SER A 146 -17.90 10.16 -30.41
C SER A 146 -16.57 9.72 -31.06
N GLY A 147 -15.44 10.30 -30.67
CA GLY A 147 -14.16 9.96 -31.28
C GLY A 147 -13.05 11.02 -31.18
N TYR A 148 -13.35 12.26 -30.84
CA TYR A 148 -12.33 13.30 -30.67
C TYR A 148 -12.33 13.84 -29.24
N ILE A 149 -11.14 13.98 -28.66
CA ILE A 149 -10.93 14.58 -27.34
C ILE A 149 -10.01 15.78 -27.50
N PHE A 150 -10.37 16.89 -26.87
CA PHE A 150 -9.59 18.11 -26.75
C PHE A 150 -9.15 18.31 -25.31
N ILE A 151 -7.91 18.76 -25.13
CA ILE A 151 -7.26 18.99 -23.85
C ILE A 151 -6.80 20.45 -23.81
N GLU A 152 -7.48 21.25 -23.00
CA GLU A 152 -7.02 22.58 -22.61
C GLU A 152 -6.17 22.44 -21.35
N CYS A 153 -4.86 22.68 -21.49
CA CYS A 153 -3.89 22.56 -20.41
C CYS A 153 -2.67 23.42 -20.76
N ASP A 154 -2.33 24.36 -19.89
CA ASP A 154 -1.04 25.06 -19.98
C ASP A 154 0.11 24.09 -19.66
N ASP A 155 1.27 24.26 -20.30
CA ASP A 155 2.49 23.47 -20.08
C ASP A 155 2.33 21.94 -20.19
N LEU A 156 1.49 21.49 -21.13
CA LEU A 156 1.28 20.07 -21.39
C LEU A 156 2.57 19.40 -21.90
N GLN A 157 3.09 18.43 -21.14
CA GLN A 157 4.31 17.68 -21.48
C GLN A 157 3.99 16.38 -22.22
N SER A 158 3.00 15.62 -21.75
CA SER A 158 2.61 14.35 -22.36
C SER A 158 1.18 13.97 -22.03
N VAL A 159 0.61 13.15 -22.92
CA VAL A 159 -0.70 12.54 -22.82
C VAL A 159 -0.57 11.05 -23.07
N GLU A 160 -1.20 10.25 -22.22
CA GLU A 160 -1.38 8.81 -22.41
C GLU A 160 -2.87 8.49 -22.29
N ILE A 161 -3.38 7.59 -23.11
CA ILE A 161 -4.75 7.07 -22.95
C ILE A 161 -4.67 5.58 -22.68
N LEU A 162 -5.36 5.14 -21.64
CA LEU A 162 -5.48 3.73 -21.28
C LEU A 162 -6.94 3.28 -21.38
N ASN A 163 -7.15 2.02 -21.76
CA ASN A 163 -8.46 1.40 -21.68
C ASN A 163 -8.79 0.93 -20.25
N GLN A 164 -10.00 0.39 -20.05
CA GLN A 164 -10.46 -0.12 -18.75
C GLN A 164 -9.63 -1.28 -18.16
N MET A 165 -8.84 -1.99 -18.97
CA MET A 165 -7.89 -3.02 -18.50
C MET A 165 -6.51 -2.45 -18.16
N GLY A 166 -6.33 -1.13 -18.24
CA GLY A 166 -5.05 -0.46 -18.00
C GLY A 166 -4.04 -0.60 -19.15
N GLN A 167 -4.46 -1.07 -20.33
CA GLN A 167 -3.61 -1.15 -21.51
C GLN A 167 -3.48 0.24 -22.14
N LEU A 168 -2.24 0.65 -22.44
CA LEU A 168 -1.93 1.87 -23.19
C LEU A 168 -2.41 1.76 -24.64
N VAL A 169 -3.28 2.68 -25.05
CA VAL A 169 -3.88 2.74 -26.41
C VAL A 169 -3.46 3.97 -27.20
N TYR A 170 -2.94 5.01 -26.53
CA TYR A 170 -2.37 6.19 -27.16
C TYR A 170 -1.26 6.79 -26.28
N THR A 171 -0.23 7.36 -26.90
CA THR A 171 0.78 8.19 -26.25
C THR A 171 1.18 9.33 -27.19
N GLY A 172 1.40 10.51 -26.63
CA GLY A 172 1.79 11.69 -27.39
C GLY A 172 1.83 12.94 -26.52
N ASN A 173 1.76 14.11 -27.15
CA ASN A 173 1.71 15.41 -26.48
C ASN A 173 0.73 16.37 -27.18
N ALA A 174 -0.17 15.83 -28.03
CA ALA A 174 -1.14 16.62 -28.76
C ALA A 174 -2.34 16.98 -27.86
N SER A 175 -2.82 18.22 -27.99
CA SER A 175 -4.03 18.72 -27.32
C SER A 175 -5.32 18.30 -28.01
N ALA A 176 -5.26 17.74 -29.22
CA ALA A 176 -6.40 17.20 -29.95
C ALA A 176 -6.09 15.76 -30.36
N ILE A 177 -6.88 14.82 -29.88
CA ILE A 177 -6.62 13.39 -30.00
C ILE A 177 -7.81 12.71 -30.66
N ASN A 178 -7.54 11.97 -31.74
CA ASN A 178 -8.52 11.13 -32.40
C ASN A 178 -8.46 9.72 -31.80
N ILE A 179 -9.55 9.30 -31.17
CA ILE A 179 -9.82 7.96 -30.65
C ILE A 179 -10.98 7.27 -31.39
N GLU A 180 -11.38 7.74 -32.57
CA GLU A 180 -12.49 7.22 -33.37
C GLU A 180 -12.38 5.71 -33.62
N SER A 181 -11.16 5.21 -33.84
CA SER A 181 -10.86 3.80 -34.06
C SER A 181 -10.98 2.91 -32.81
N LEU A 182 -11.06 3.49 -31.61
CA LEU A 182 -11.17 2.74 -30.36
C LEU A 182 -12.63 2.31 -30.09
N PRO A 183 -12.87 1.13 -29.50
CA PRO A 183 -14.21 0.69 -29.13
C PRO A 183 -14.92 1.65 -28.16
N ALA A 184 -16.25 1.67 -28.18
CA ALA A 184 -17.05 2.35 -27.16
C ALA A 184 -16.72 1.80 -25.76
N GLY A 185 -16.61 2.68 -24.77
CA GLY A 185 -16.21 2.30 -23.42
C GLY A 185 -15.56 3.42 -22.61
N ILE A 186 -15.01 3.03 -21.46
CA ILE A 186 -14.33 3.94 -20.54
C ILE A 186 -12.82 3.96 -20.84
N TYR A 187 -12.28 5.17 -20.91
CA TYR A 187 -10.86 5.44 -21.09
C TYR A 187 -10.34 6.38 -20.01
N PHE A 188 -9.07 6.23 -19.65
CA PHE A 188 -8.37 7.08 -18.71
C PHE A 188 -7.28 7.86 -19.45
N VAL A 189 -7.43 9.18 -19.49
CA VAL A 189 -6.46 10.11 -20.09
C VAL A 189 -5.51 10.56 -18.98
N ARG A 190 -4.26 10.09 -19.00
CA ARG A 190 -3.20 10.59 -18.12
C ARG A 190 -2.49 11.76 -18.78
N LEU A 191 -2.37 12.86 -18.06
CA LEU A 191 -1.75 14.10 -18.50
C LEU A 191 -0.56 14.40 -17.60
N ARG A 192 0.54 14.84 -18.19
CA ARG A 192 1.69 15.33 -17.43
C ARG A 192 1.83 16.83 -17.66
N LYS A 193 1.77 17.61 -16.59
CA LYS A 193 2.00 19.07 -16.59
C LYS A 193 3.09 19.35 -15.57
N ASN A 194 4.19 19.95 -16.01
CA ASN A 194 5.36 20.20 -15.16
C ASN A 194 5.91 18.93 -14.46
N LYS A 195 5.79 18.85 -13.13
CA LYS A 195 6.19 17.66 -12.34
C LYS A 195 4.99 16.84 -11.83
N SER A 196 3.79 17.21 -12.25
CA SER A 196 2.53 16.63 -11.76
C SER A 196 1.88 15.77 -12.83
N ASN A 197 1.34 14.62 -12.41
CA ASN A 197 0.54 13.74 -13.25
C ASN A 197 -0.93 13.88 -12.85
N PHE A 198 -1.80 13.98 -13.86
CA PHE A 198 -3.24 14.11 -13.72
C PHE A 198 -3.93 13.01 -14.50
N VAL A 199 -5.12 12.60 -14.08
CA VAL A 199 -5.88 11.57 -14.80
C VAL A 199 -7.33 12.00 -14.94
N HIS A 200 -7.88 11.91 -16.15
CA HIS A 200 -9.26 12.23 -16.45
C HIS A 200 -9.98 11.02 -17.05
N LYS A 201 -11.19 10.74 -16.58
CA LYS A 201 -12.03 9.66 -17.13
C LYS A 201 -12.83 10.20 -18.31
N VAL A 202 -12.75 9.55 -19.46
CA VAL A 202 -13.53 9.86 -20.66
C VAL A 202 -14.41 8.67 -21.03
N ILE A 203 -15.65 8.96 -21.42
CA ILE A 203 -16.62 8.00 -21.93
C ILE A 203 -16.66 8.17 -23.45
N LYS A 204 -16.35 7.10 -24.18
CA LYS A 204 -16.53 7.05 -25.63
C LYS A 204 -17.79 6.26 -25.98
N GLU A 205 -18.64 6.88 -26.81
CA GLU A 205 -19.85 6.28 -27.38
C GLU A 205 -19.60 5.60 -28.73
#